data_AF-A0A4R4Y8K0-F1
#
_entry.id   AF-A0A4R4Y8K0-F1
#
_cell.length_a   1.000
_cell.length_b   1.000
_cell.length_c   1.000
_cell.angle_alpha   90.00
_cell.angle_beta   90.00
_cell.angle_gamma   90.00
#
_symmetry.space_group_name_H-M   'P 1'
#
loop_
_entity.id
_entity.type
_entity.pdbx_description
1 polymer ?
#
loop_
_entity_poly.entity_id
_entity_poly.type
_entity_poly.pdbx_seq_one_letter_code
_entity_poly.pdbx_strand_id
1 'polypeptide(L)' 'MADGRTSEREVPSSLRPAVIIGIRGRARHRKPVSSAKAVLRSDVDDLAVVSCGGPLGMAGEL' A
#
# COMPACT_ATOMS: atom_id res chain seq x y z
N MET A 1 18.25 13.71 -4.95
CA MET A 1 17.14 12.82 -4.56
C MET A 1 16.84 13.09 -3.10
N ALA A 2 15.59 13.41 -2.76
CA ALA A 2 15.18 13.53 -1.36
C ALA A 2 15.10 12.14 -0.72
N ASP A 3 15.39 12.06 0.58
CA ASP A 3 15.23 10.82 1.34
C ASP A 3 13.75 10.43 1.37
N GLY A 4 13.44 9.19 0.94
CA GLY A 4 12.06 8.69 0.83
C GLY A 4 11.58 7.93 2.06
N ARG A 5 12.27 8.02 3.21
CA ARG A 5 11.84 7.36 4.44
C ARG A 5 10.64 8.09 5.03
N THR A 6 9.67 7.33 5.49
CA THR A 6 8.46 7.83 6.15
C THR A 6 7.97 6.80 7.16
N SER A 7 7.31 7.23 8.23
CA SER A 7 6.67 6.33 9.17
C SER A 7 5.33 5.83 8.64
N GLU A 8 4.89 4.63 9.06
CA GLU A 8 3.59 4.09 8.67
C GLU A 8 2.41 5.00 9.04
N ARG A 9 2.54 5.79 10.12
CA ARG A 9 1.52 6.77 10.51
C ARG A 9 1.49 8.01 9.63
N GLU A 10 2.59 8.31 8.94
CA GLU A 10 2.71 9.49 8.08
C GLU A 10 2.28 9.18 6.64
N VAL A 11 2.34 7.91 6.23
CA VAL A 11 1.91 7.47 4.89
C VAL A 11 0.50 7.98 4.56
N PRO A 12 -0.55 7.78 5.39
CA PRO A 12 -1.90 8.23 5.05
C PRO A 12 -2.00 9.75 4.91
N SER A 13 -1.31 10.50 5.76
CA SER A 13 -1.32 11.97 5.76
C SER A 13 -0.67 12.58 4.50
N SER A 14 0.17 11.80 3.82
CA SER A 14 0.80 12.22 2.55
C SER A 14 -0.07 11.92 1.33
N LEU A 15 -1.12 11.10 1.46
CA LEU A 15 -2.00 10.73 0.37
C LEU A 15 -3.09 11.79 0.16
N ARG A 16 -3.51 11.93 -1.10
CA ARG A 16 -4.67 12.74 -1.48
C ARG A 16 -5.83 11.82 -1.86
N PRO A 17 -7.09 12.24 -1.69
CA PRO A 17 -8.23 11.47 -2.18
C PRO A 17 -8.16 11.28 -3.71
N ALA A 18 -8.84 10.25 -4.22
CA ALA A 18 -8.91 9.92 -5.65
C ALA A 18 -7.54 9.61 -6.30
N VAL A 19 -6.65 8.95 -5.56
CA VAL A 19 -5.31 8.57 -6.03
C VAL A 19 -5.20 7.06 -6.28
N ILE A 20 -4.39 6.69 -7.27
CA ILE A 20 -4.02 5.31 -7.54
C ILE A 20 -2.59 5.08 -7.06
N ILE A 21 -2.40 4.17 -6.11
CA ILE A 21 -1.07 3.81 -5.60
C ILE A 21 -0.70 2.38 -5.98
N GLY A 22 0.49 2.22 -6.53
CA GLY A 22 1.07 0.92 -6.87
C GLY A 22 1.93 0.37 -5.74
N ILE A 23 1.58 -0.79 -5.20
CA ILE A 23 2.42 -1.50 -4.23
C ILE A 23 3.30 -2.51 -4.97
N ARG A 24 4.60 -2.26 -4.96
CA ARG A 24 5.61 -3.21 -5.47
C ARG A 24 6.01 -4.20 -4.38
N GLY A 25 6.09 -5.48 -4.75
CA GLY A 25 6.52 -6.58 -3.89
C GLY A 25 6.48 -7.88 -4.69
N ARG A 26 7.30 -8.88 -4.34
CA ARG A 26 7.39 -10.15 -5.06
C ARG A 26 6.81 -11.27 -4.18
N ALA A 27 5.68 -11.85 -4.59
CA ALA A 27 4.95 -12.86 -3.81
C ALA A 27 4.53 -12.36 -2.41
N ARG A 28 4.31 -13.27 -1.44
CA ARG A 28 3.91 -12.94 -0.05
C ARG A 28 4.98 -12.14 0.72
N HIS A 29 6.21 -12.08 0.21
CA HIS A 29 7.36 -11.53 0.91
C HIS A 29 7.72 -10.18 0.30
N ARG A 30 8.00 -9.17 1.15
CA ARG A 30 8.30 -7.78 0.76
C ARG A 30 7.13 -6.92 0.26
N LYS A 31 5.87 -7.35 0.41
CA LYS A 31 4.76 -6.39 0.32
C LYS A 31 4.73 -5.58 1.63
N PRO A 32 4.69 -4.24 1.61
CA PRO A 32 4.58 -3.39 2.81
C PRO A 32 3.18 -3.47 3.42
N VAL A 33 2.85 -4.65 3.95
CA VAL A 33 1.55 -4.99 4.54
C VAL A 33 1.19 -4.04 5.69
N SER A 34 2.18 -3.57 6.44
CA SER A 34 1.98 -2.69 7.59
C SER A 34 1.52 -1.29 7.13
N SER A 35 2.20 -0.69 6.15
CA SER A 35 1.77 0.56 5.50
C SER A 35 0.40 0.43 4.83
N ALA A 36 0.13 -0.67 4.12
CA ALA A 36 -1.18 -0.90 3.52
C ALA A 36 -2.31 -0.96 4.58
N LYS A 37 -2.05 -1.58 5.73
CA LYS A 37 -2.98 -1.60 6.87
C LYS A 37 -3.15 -0.21 7.49
N ALA A 38 -2.11 0.61 7.55
CA ALA A 38 -2.21 1.97 8.06
C ALA A 38 -3.15 2.82 7.19
N VAL A 39 -3.05 2.68 5.87
CA VAL A 39 -3.95 3.36 4.92
C VAL A 39 -5.39 2.84 5.03
N LEU A 40 -5.60 1.53 5.14
CA LEU A 40 -6.94 0.94 5.35
C LEU A 40 -7.61 1.34 6.67
N ARG A 41 -6.84 1.82 7.64
CA ARG A 41 -7.34 2.31 8.94
C ARG A 41 -7.52 3.83 8.96
N SER A 42 -7.13 4.52 7.89
CA SER A 42 -7.24 5.98 7.76
C SER A 42 -8.55 6.38 7.09
N ASP A 43 -8.88 7.67 7.18
CA ASP A 43 -10.07 8.27 6.54
C ASP A 43 -9.85 8.64 5.06
N VAL A 44 -8.85 8.04 4.40
CA VAL A 44 -8.56 8.31 2.99
C VAL A 44 -9.61 7.62 2.12
N ASP A 45 -10.48 8.41 1.52
CA ASP A 45 -11.54 7.96 0.61
C ASP A 45 -11.07 7.88 -0.86
N ASP A 46 -11.80 7.10 -1.67
CA ASP A 46 -11.56 6.90 -3.10
C ASP A 46 -10.11 6.49 -3.47
N LEU A 47 -9.60 5.44 -2.82
CA LEU A 47 -8.24 4.95 -3.02
C LEU A 47 -8.21 3.65 -3.82
N ALA A 48 -7.50 3.65 -4.95
CA ALA A 48 -7.23 2.43 -5.72
C ALA A 48 -5.82 1.89 -5.44
N VAL A 49 -5.73 0.63 -5.03
CA VAL A 49 -4.45 -0.06 -4.75
C VAL A 49 -4.19 -1.13 -5.79
N VAL A 50 -3.08 -0.99 -6.53
CA VAL A 50 -2.65 -1.99 -7.53
C VAL A 50 -1.47 -2.79 -6.99
N SER A 51 -1.58 -4.12 -6.95
CA SER A 51 -0.49 -5.01 -6.56
C SER A 51 -0.25 -6.10 -7.61
N CYS A 52 0.98 -6.20 -8.12
CA CYS A 52 1.38 -7.35 -8.94
C CYS A 52 1.54 -8.58 -8.04
N GLY A 53 0.73 -9.63 -8.27
CA GLY A 53 0.78 -10.90 -7.53
C GLY A 53 -0.37 -11.11 -6.54
N GLY A 54 -1.58 -10.67 -6.88
CA GLY A 54 -2.81 -10.93 -6.12
C GLY A 54 -2.94 -10.15 -4.80
N PRO A 55 -4.14 -10.15 -4.19
CA PRO A 55 -4.40 -9.47 -2.91
C PRO A 55 -3.53 -10.01 -1.77
N LEU A 56 -3.29 -9.18 -0.74
CA LEU A 56 -2.49 -9.48 0.46
C LEU A 56 -3.14 -10.60 1.30
N GLY A 57 -3.05 -11.85 0.86
CA GLY A 57 -3.60 -13.00 1.59
C GLY A 57 -3.86 -14.24 0.75
N MET A 58 -4.11 -14.07 -0.55
CA MET A 58 -4.32 -15.18 -1.49
C MET A 58 -2.95 -15.59 -2.07
N ALA A 59 -2.28 -16.59 -1.49
CA ALA A 59 -1.44 -17.44 -2.32
C ALA A 59 -2.25 -18.66 -2.69
N GLY A 60 -2.44 -18.79 -3.98
CA GLY A 60 -3.30 -19.77 -4.60
C GLY A 60 -3.55 -19.25 -6.00
N GLU A 61 -2.84 -19.88 -6.95
CA GLU A 61 -3.24 -19.99 -8.35
C GLU A 61 -3.21 -18.71 -9.20
N LEU A 62 -2.01 -18.38 -9.71
CA LEU A 62 -1.74 -17.98 -11.10
C LEU A 62 -0.31 -18.38 -11.45
#